data_AF-A0A1G3M3S0-F1
#
_entry.id   AF-A0A1G3M3S0-F1
#
_cell.length_a   1.000
_cell.length_b   1.000
_cell.length_c   1.000
_cell.angle_alpha   90.00
_cell.angle_beta   90.00
_cell.angle_gamma   90.00
#
_symmetry.space_group_name_H-M   'P 1'
#
loop_
_entity.id
_entity.type
_entity.pdbx_description
1 polymer ?
#
loop_
_entity_poly.entity_id
_entity_poly.type
_entity_poly.pdbx_seq_one_letter_code
_entity_poly.pdbx_strand_id
1 'polypeptide(L)' 'MRAGDMPVCTQVRVVRVTANALCVTDDQTEAWVPRTQVHPGGDVEADAHKGDAGVMVIPQWLAQDRGLRFW' A
#
# COMPACT_ATOMS: atom_id res chain seq x y z
N MET A 1 2.08 -10.35 -18.11
CA MET A 1 2.35 -10.05 -16.69
C MET A 1 3.37 -11.05 -16.19
N ARG A 2 4.46 -10.59 -15.56
CA ARG A 2 5.31 -11.48 -14.76
C ARG A 2 4.56 -11.78 -13.46
N ALA A 3 4.74 -12.97 -12.88
CA ALA A 3 4.01 -13.41 -11.68
C ALA A 3 4.16 -12.46 -10.46
N GLY A 4 5.11 -11.52 -10.47
CA GLY A 4 5.21 -10.48 -9.45
C GLY A 4 4.18 -9.35 -9.59
N ASP A 5 3.73 -9.02 -10.80
CA ASP A 5 2.91 -7.81 -11.04
C ASP A 5 1.41 -8.00 -10.72
N MET A 6 1.03 -9.13 -10.09
CA MET A 6 -0.37 -9.35 -9.73
C MET A 6 -0.77 -8.36 -8.62
N PRO A 7 -1.78 -7.49 -8.85
CA PRO A 7 -2.25 -6.60 -7.81
C PRO A 7 -2.99 -7.38 -6.72
N VAL A 8 -2.80 -6.98 -5.47
CA VAL A 8 -3.50 -7.51 -4.29
C VAL A 8 -4.07 -6.36 -3.47
N CYS A 9 -5.08 -6.66 -2.68
CA CYS A 9 -5.71 -5.70 -1.78
C CYS A 9 -5.13 -5.84 -0.38
N THR A 10 -4.80 -4.72 0.27
CA THR A 10 -4.37 -4.68 1.67
C THR A 10 -5.14 -3.60 2.44
N GLN A 11 -5.64 -3.94 3.63
CA GLN A 11 -6.32 -2.98 4.51
C GLN A 11 -5.28 -2.19 5.29
N VAL A 12 -5.24 -0.88 5.12
CA VAL A 12 -4.20 -0.05 5.74
C VAL A 12 -4.72 1.31 6.23
N ARG A 13 -3.91 1.96 7.05
CA ARG A 13 -4.01 3.38 7.44
C ARG A 13 -2.70 4.10 7.17
N VAL A 14 -2.76 5.29 6.58
CA VAL A 14 -1.59 6.14 6.32
C VAL A 14 -1.13 6.82 7.61
N VAL A 15 0.10 6.54 8.05
CA VAL A 15 0.67 7.09 9.29
C VAL A 15 1.68 8.22 9.03
N ARG A 16 2.37 8.19 7.88
CA ARG A 16 3.28 9.26 7.43
C ARG A 16 3.26 9.38 5.91
N VAL A 17 3.61 10.57 5.41
CA VAL A 17 3.59 10.89 3.99
C VAL A 17 4.89 11.61 3.62
N THR A 18 5.44 11.25 2.47
CA THR A 18 6.53 11.98 1.82
C THR A 18 6.13 12.32 0.39
N ALA A 19 6.99 13.07 -0.32
CA ALA A 19 6.78 13.32 -1.75
C ALA A 19 6.68 12.02 -2.57
N ASN A 20 7.40 10.96 -2.18
CA ASN A 20 7.59 9.77 -3.02
C ASN A 20 6.92 8.49 -2.49
N ALA A 21 6.52 8.46 -1.21
CA ALA A 21 6.01 7.27 -0.56
C ALA A 21 5.00 7.57 0.54
N LEU A 22 4.12 6.60 0.78
CA LEU A 22 3.20 6.54 1.91
C LEU A 22 3.76 5.54 2.94
N CYS A 23 3.85 5.95 4.20
CA CYS A 23 4.06 5.00 5.29
C CYS A 23 2.67 4.58 5.76
N VAL A 24 2.39 3.29 5.66
CA VAL A 24 1.10 2.72 6.02
C VAL A 24 1.25 1.68 7.11
N THR A 25 0.16 1.40 7.81
CA THR A 25 0.08 0.30 8.76
C THR A 25 -1.18 -0.53 8.55
N ASP A 26 -1.06 -1.84 8.71
CA ASP A 26 -2.19 -2.78 8.79
C ASP A 26 -2.52 -3.16 10.25
N ASP A 27 -2.14 -2.30 11.22
CA ASP A 27 -2.18 -2.50 12.67
C ASP A 27 -1.22 -3.56 13.24
N GLN A 28 -0.44 -4.26 12.40
CA GLN A 28 0.62 -5.19 12.84
C GLN A 28 2.00 -4.74 12.37
N THR A 29 2.08 -4.26 11.14
CA THR A 29 3.32 -3.85 10.47
C THR A 29 3.21 -2.39 10.04
N GLU A 30 4.30 -1.63 10.11
CA GLU A 30 4.45 -0.34 9.43
C GLU A 30 5.37 -0.51 8.23
N ALA A 31 4.96 -0.02 7.05
CA ALA A 31 5.73 -0.17 5.83
C ALA A 31 5.67 1.08 4.94
N TRP A 32 6.77 1.36 4.26
CA TRP A 32 6.83 2.36 3.20
C TRP A 32 6.45 1.75 1.86
N VAL A 33 5.42 2.33 1.24
CA VAL A 33 4.91 1.99 -0.09
C VAL A 33 5.22 3.16 -1.04
N PRO A 34 6.03 2.96 -2.09
CA PRO A 34 6.25 3.99 -3.10
C PRO A 34 4.94 4.36 -3.79
N ARG A 35 4.68 5.66 -4.00
CA ARG A 35 3.45 6.14 -4.67
C ARG A 35 3.28 5.55 -6.07
N THR A 36 4.39 5.29 -6.76
CA THR A 36 4.41 4.68 -8.11
C THR A 36 3.98 3.22 -8.14
N GLN A 37 3.89 2.56 -6.99
CA GLN A 37 3.45 1.17 -6.86
C GLN A 37 2.01 1.06 -6.35
N VAL A 38 1.37 2.18 -5.98
CA VAL A 38 -0.04 2.19 -5.62
C VAL A 38 -0.86 2.20 -6.89
N HIS A 39 -1.66 1.15 -7.09
CA HIS A 39 -2.55 1.03 -8.23
C HIS A 39 -3.88 1.72 -7.94
N PRO A 40 -4.55 2.28 -8.96
CA PRO A 40 -5.87 2.87 -8.79
C PRO A 40 -6.92 1.79 -8.45
N GLY A 41 -8.01 2.21 -7.79
CA GLY A 41 -9.16 1.34 -7.49
C GLY A 41 -9.26 0.85 -6.04
N GLY A 42 -8.48 1.42 -5.13
CA GLY A 42 -8.65 1.29 -3.68
C GLY A 42 -9.17 2.59 -3.06
N ASP A 43 -9.40 2.59 -1.75
CA ASP A 43 -9.72 3.79 -0.98
C ASP A 43 -8.48 4.65 -0.70
N VAL A 44 -7.32 4.00 -0.51
CA VAL A 44 -6.04 4.65 -0.25
C VAL A 44 -5.21 4.68 -1.53
N GLU A 45 -5.30 5.78 -2.24
CA GLU A 45 -4.62 6.00 -3.51
C GLU A 45 -3.23 6.62 -3.35
N ALA A 46 -2.53 6.77 -4.48
CA ALA A 46 -1.16 7.28 -4.53
C ALA A 46 -1.02 8.70 -3.98
N ASP A 47 -2.09 9.49 -3.87
CA ASP A 47 -2.12 10.87 -3.37
C ASP A 47 -2.66 10.99 -1.92
N ALA A 48 -2.92 9.85 -1.24
CA ALA A 48 -3.50 9.82 0.11
C ALA A 48 -2.70 10.63 1.16
N HIS A 49 -3.43 11.07 2.19
CA HIS A 49 -2.97 11.91 3.27
C HIS A 49 -2.83 11.12 4.58
N LYS A 50 -2.08 11.68 5.54
CA LYS A 50 -1.96 11.10 6.86
C LYS A 50 -3.33 11.03 7.53
N GLY A 51 -3.71 9.83 7.99
CA GLY A 51 -5.00 9.56 8.62
C GLY A 51 -5.97 8.79 7.72
N ASP A 52 -5.79 8.84 6.40
CA ASP A 52 -6.62 8.08 5.47
C ASP A 52 -6.47 6.58 5.72
N ALA A 53 -7.58 5.85 5.64
CA ALA A 53 -7.62 4.42 5.90
C ALA A 53 -8.64 3.73 5.00
N GLY A 54 -8.32 2.51 4.59
CA GLY A 54 -9.14 1.73 3.67
C GLY A 54 -8.30 0.71 2.91
N VAL A 55 -8.81 0.25 1.78
CA VAL A 55 -8.11 -0.70 0.92
C VAL A 55 -7.07 0.04 0.08
N MET A 56 -5.83 -0.44 0.10
CA MET A 56 -4.78 -0.06 -0.83
C MET A 56 -4.52 -1.21 -1.80
N VAL A 57 -4.34 -0.89 -3.09
CA VAL A 57 -4.01 -1.87 -4.12
C VAL A 57 -2.54 -1.72 -4.51
N ILE A 58 -1.75 -2.78 -4.36
CA ILE A 58 -0.31 -2.80 -4.67
C ILE A 58 0.10 -4.15 -5.29
N PRO A 59 1.26 -4.25 -5.94
CA PRO A 59 1.79 -5.54 -6.40
C PRO A 59 1.99 -6.53 -5.25
N GLN A 60 1.67 -7.81 -5.50
CA GLN A 60 1.79 -8.90 -4.55
C GLN A 60 3.21 -9.01 -3.98
N TRP A 61 4.23 -8.89 -4.83
CA TRP A 61 5.64 -8.97 -4.38
C TRP A 61 5.97 -7.88 -3.36
N LEU A 62 5.39 -6.69 -3.51
CA LEU A 62 5.65 -5.56 -2.62
C LEU A 62 4.96 -5.78 -1.27
N ALA A 63 3.72 -6.26 -1.29
CA ALA A 63 3.01 -6.61 -0.06
C ALA A 63 3.77 -7.70 0.74
N GLN A 64 4.29 -8.71 0.04
CA GLN A 64 5.13 -9.77 0.63
C GLN A 64 6.46 -9.23 1.18
N ASP A 65 7.20 -8.43 0.40
CA ASP A 65 8.47 -7.82 0.81
C ASP A 65 8.33 -6.91 2.04
N ARG A 66 7.18 -6.23 2.13
CA ARG A 66 6.85 -5.32 3.24
C ARG A 66 6.16 -5.98 4.43
N GLY A 67 5.81 -7.27 4.33
CA GLY A 67 5.09 -7.98 5.39
C GLY A 67 3.69 -7.42 5.66
N LEU A 68 3.04 -6.85 4.65
CA LEU A 68 1.65 -6.39 4.73
C LEU A 68 0.72 -7.58 4.51
N ARG A 69 -0.38 -7.66 5.26
CA ARG A 69 -1.43 -8.65 5.01
C ARG A 69 -2.24 -8.28 3.77
N PHE A 70 -2.49 -9.25 2.89
CA PHE A 70 -3.23 -9.03 1.65
C PHE A 70 -4.10 -10.23 1.28
N TRP A 71 -5.04 -10.01 0.35
CA TRP A 71 -5.91 -11.02 -0.25
C TRP A 71 -6.14 -10.76 -1.74
#